data_AF-H9GML2-F1
#
_entry.id   AF-H9GML2-F1
#
_cell.length_a   1.000
_cell.length_b   1.000
_cell.length_c   1.000
_cell.angle_alpha   90.00
_cell.angle_beta   90.00
_cell.angle_gamma   90.00
#
_symmetry.space_group_name_H-M   'P 1'
#
loop_
_entity.id
_entity.type
_entity.pdbx_description
1 polymer ?
#
loop_
_entity_poly.entity_id
_entity_poly.type
_entity_poly.pdbx_seq_one_letter_code
_entity_poly.pdbx_strand_id
1 'polypeptide(L)'
;MAAGSARPGRKGFLSCACFFTDNLFLPRYGLHVRYAGDPEQLRREYGPALRQRGCRTEEEFTAVIQEIEKEVKRRKELSYRSKERKAIISRNYRPKHPELYSLQESFLAPKFLETVKYCTSKEADLQGLLSRVETISDKRIYRLPVFAKEFCQAFIKELESFEHSEMPKGRPNSMNNYGVLLNELGMDEAFITPFREKYLQPLAALLYPDCGGGHLDSHKAFVVKYALKEDLDLSSHYDNAEVTLNVSLGKEFTDGNLYFAEFREDINPVPKYIEVEHVLFHGLLHRGGQMHGALPVTSGERWNLIIWMRSSIVRNQLCPMCNRTPELVEADGFGEGFTSNFDDSQPETVDLCSLI
;
A
#
# COMPACT_ATOMS: atom_id res chain seq x y z
N MET A 1 10.08 22.71 -39.99
CA MET A 1 10.63 22.34 -38.67
C MET A 1 9.58 22.67 -37.64
N ALA A 2 8.80 21.67 -37.22
CA ALA A 2 7.69 21.85 -36.29
C ALA A 2 8.23 21.87 -34.86
N ALA A 3 7.97 22.96 -34.15
CA ALA A 3 8.25 23.10 -32.73
C ALA A 3 7.42 22.07 -31.95
N GLY A 4 8.09 21.15 -31.26
CA GLY A 4 7.46 20.23 -30.33
C GLY A 4 6.94 20.98 -29.12
N SER A 5 5.61 20.97 -28.93
CA SER A 5 4.99 21.41 -27.69
C SER A 5 5.48 20.51 -26.55
N ALA A 6 6.27 21.06 -25.63
CA ALA A 6 6.62 20.41 -24.39
C ALA A 6 5.33 20.04 -23.64
N ARG A 7 5.16 18.76 -23.31
CA ARG A 7 4.12 18.32 -22.37
C ARG A 7 4.34 19.08 -21.04
N PRO A 8 3.29 19.56 -20.35
CA PRO A 8 3.45 20.16 -19.04
C PRO A 8 4.17 19.15 -18.14
N GLY A 9 5.31 19.54 -17.57
CA GLY A 9 6.12 18.66 -16.72
C GLY A 9 5.26 18.13 -15.57
N ARG A 10 5.19 16.81 -15.41
CA ARG A 10 4.61 16.19 -14.21
C ARG A 10 5.33 16.79 -13.01
N LYS A 11 4.61 17.55 -12.18
CA LYS A 11 5.13 18.03 -10.89
C LYS A 11 5.59 16.81 -10.10
N GLY A 12 6.80 16.86 -9.54
CA GLY A 12 7.39 15.72 -8.83
C GLY A 12 6.63 15.42 -7.54
N PHE A 13 6.37 14.14 -7.27
CA PHE A 13 5.90 13.71 -5.96
C PHE A 13 7.07 13.69 -4.97
N LEU A 14 6.73 13.85 -3.70
CA LEU A 14 7.68 14.03 -2.59
C LEU A 14 7.39 12.97 -1.51
N SER A 15 8.31 12.88 -0.56
CA SER A 15 8.13 12.10 0.67
C SER A 15 8.21 13.02 1.88
N CYS A 16 7.70 12.55 3.02
CA CYS A 16 7.95 13.24 4.29
C CYS A 16 9.28 12.77 4.89
N ALA A 17 10.10 13.70 5.38
CA ALA A 17 11.40 13.44 6.00
C ALA A 17 11.33 12.48 7.19
N CYS A 18 10.16 12.38 7.85
CA CYS A 18 9.90 11.40 8.91
C CYS A 18 10.14 9.96 8.48
N PHE A 19 10.09 9.66 7.18
CA PHE A 19 10.45 8.33 6.66
C PHE A 19 11.87 7.92 7.05
N PHE A 20 12.80 8.87 7.23
CA PHE A 20 14.18 8.60 7.59
C PHE A 20 14.46 8.63 9.09
N THR A 21 13.51 9.08 9.91
CA THR A 21 13.77 9.38 11.33
C THR A 21 12.73 8.78 12.27
N ASP A 22 11.48 8.57 11.86
CA ASP A 22 10.39 8.03 12.66
C ASP A 22 10.07 6.57 12.28
N ASN A 23 9.38 5.87 13.19
CA ASN A 23 8.92 4.49 13.02
C ASN A 23 10.04 3.51 12.62
N LEU A 24 11.25 3.68 13.18
CA LEU A 24 12.36 2.76 12.99
C LEU A 24 12.16 1.57 13.93
N PHE A 25 11.88 0.38 13.38
CA PHE A 25 11.57 -0.80 14.18
C PHE A 25 12.86 -1.49 14.62
N LEU A 26 12.91 -1.86 15.90
CA LEU A 26 13.94 -2.69 16.52
C LEU A 26 13.36 -4.08 16.83
N PRO A 27 13.48 -5.07 15.93
CA PRO A 27 12.94 -6.42 16.12
C PRO A 27 13.34 -7.06 17.44
N ARG A 28 14.61 -6.93 17.86
CA ARG A 28 15.11 -7.54 19.11
C ARG A 28 14.32 -7.06 20.34
N TYR A 29 13.78 -5.86 20.30
CA TYR A 29 13.10 -5.22 21.42
C TYR A 29 11.60 -5.03 21.17
N GLY A 30 11.08 -5.38 19.98
CA GLY A 30 9.69 -5.14 19.62
C GLY A 30 9.28 -3.67 19.78
N LEU A 31 10.15 -2.73 19.43
CA LEU A 31 9.98 -1.30 19.71
C LEU A 31 10.20 -0.46 18.46
N HIS A 32 9.28 0.47 18.20
CA HIS A 32 9.51 1.54 17.23
C HIS A 32 10.13 2.74 17.93
N VAL A 33 11.15 3.34 17.29
CA VAL A 33 11.85 4.51 17.81
C VAL A 33 11.91 5.62 16.77
N ARG A 34 12.15 6.83 17.28
CA ARG A 34 12.60 7.98 16.49
C ARG A 34 14.10 8.17 16.69
N TYR A 35 14.84 8.38 15.60
CA TYR A 35 16.27 8.67 15.62
C TYR A 35 16.61 9.76 14.61
N ALA A 36 17.11 10.88 15.12
CA ALA A 36 17.54 12.03 14.31
C ALA A 36 19.06 12.10 14.10
N GLY A 37 19.78 10.99 14.30
CA GLY A 37 21.26 10.96 14.23
C GLY A 37 21.96 11.40 15.51
N ASP A 38 21.24 11.53 16.63
CA ASP A 38 21.78 11.85 17.96
C ASP A 38 21.61 10.63 18.90
N PRO A 39 22.68 9.88 19.19
CA PRO A 39 22.67 8.79 20.17
C PRO A 39 22.17 9.20 21.55
N GLU A 40 22.42 10.44 21.98
CA GLU A 40 21.95 10.92 23.29
C GLU A 40 20.45 11.20 23.28
N GLN A 41 19.86 11.64 22.15
CA GLN A 41 18.41 11.71 21.98
C GLN A 41 17.77 10.33 22.15
N LEU A 42 18.31 9.32 21.48
CA LEU A 42 17.83 7.94 21.62
C LEU A 42 17.92 7.45 23.06
N ARG A 43 19.05 7.73 23.74
CA ARG A 43 19.27 7.31 25.14
C ARG A 43 18.28 7.99 26.08
N ARG A 44 18.03 9.30 25.91
CA ARG A 44 17.08 10.07 26.72
C ARG A 44 15.64 9.61 26.52
N GLU A 45 15.21 9.44 25.27
CA GLU A 45 13.80 9.16 24.95
C GLU A 45 13.43 7.68 25.10
N TYR A 46 14.31 6.76 24.69
CA TYR A 46 14.01 5.33 24.60
C TYR A 46 14.82 4.45 25.55
N GLY A 47 15.85 5.00 26.20
CA GLY A 47 16.70 4.26 27.15
C GLY A 47 15.94 3.50 28.23
N PRO A 48 14.94 4.10 28.92
CA PRO A 48 14.12 3.38 29.89
C PRO A 48 13.36 2.19 29.29
N ALA A 49 12.72 2.37 28.12
CA ALA A 49 11.95 1.32 27.45
C ALA A 49 12.84 0.17 26.94
N LEU A 50 14.01 0.52 26.39
CA LEU A 50 15.03 -0.43 25.95
C LEU A 50 15.59 -1.26 27.11
N ARG A 51 15.88 -0.63 28.25
CA ARG A 51 16.32 -1.34 29.48
C ARG A 51 15.30 -2.34 29.99
N GLN A 52 14.02 -1.95 30.00
CA GLN A 52 12.93 -2.85 30.37
C GLN A 52 12.80 -4.06 29.41
N ARG A 53 13.21 -3.88 28.15
CA ARG A 53 13.20 -4.92 27.11
C ARG A 53 14.53 -5.66 26.97
N GLY A 54 15.46 -5.46 27.90
CA GLY A 54 16.69 -6.25 28.00
C GLY A 54 17.97 -5.60 27.48
N CYS A 55 17.94 -4.37 26.95
CA CYS A 55 19.16 -3.62 26.61
C CYS A 55 19.77 -3.03 27.88
N ARG A 56 20.70 -3.74 28.52
CA ARG A 56 21.21 -3.42 29.87
C ARG A 56 22.67 -2.95 29.88
N THR A 57 23.44 -3.19 28.82
CA THR A 57 24.85 -2.77 28.74
C THR A 57 25.08 -1.71 27.67
N GLU A 58 26.21 -0.99 27.76
CA GLU A 58 26.59 0.00 26.75
C GLU A 58 26.92 -0.65 25.39
N GLU A 59 27.43 -1.88 25.40
CA GLU A 59 27.66 -2.65 24.17
C GLU A 59 26.33 -2.97 23.46
N GLU A 60 25.30 -3.37 24.22
CA GLU A 60 23.96 -3.60 23.67
C GLU A 60 23.32 -2.32 23.14
N PHE A 61 23.52 -1.20 23.84
CA PHE A 61 23.03 0.10 23.37
C PHE A 61 23.76 0.58 22.11
N THR A 62 25.06 0.33 22.03
CA THR A 62 25.86 0.59 20.82
C THR A 62 25.36 -0.25 19.64
N ALA A 63 25.03 -1.52 19.87
CA ALA A 63 24.43 -2.38 18.84
C ALA A 63 23.06 -1.86 18.37
N VAL A 64 22.24 -1.32 19.29
CA VAL A 64 20.97 -0.66 18.93
C VAL A 64 21.21 0.52 17.98
N ILE A 65 22.18 1.39 18.27
CA ILE A 65 22.50 2.53 17.41
C ILE A 65 22.92 2.05 16.02
N GLN A 66 23.82 1.05 15.95
CA GLN A 66 24.28 0.50 14.67
C GLN A 66 23.14 -0.11 13.85
N GLU A 67 22.20 -0.80 14.50
CA GLU A 67 21.01 -1.37 13.85
C GLU A 67 20.11 -0.28 13.26
N ILE A 68 19.86 0.78 14.03
CA ILE A 68 19.07 1.94 13.59
C ILE A 68 19.75 2.64 12.42
N GLU A 69 21.05 2.93 12.52
CA GLU A 69 21.80 3.62 11.47
C GLU A 69 21.84 2.80 10.17
N LYS A 70 21.93 1.48 10.28
CA LYS A 70 21.80 0.57 9.13
C LYS A 70 20.42 0.66 8.50
N GLU A 71 19.35 0.72 9.28
CA GLU A 71 17.99 0.89 8.76
C GLU A 71 17.78 2.27 8.12
N VAL A 72 18.27 3.35 8.73
CA VAL A 72 18.23 4.70 8.15
C VAL A 72 18.99 4.74 6.83
N LYS A 73 20.19 4.16 6.78
CA LYS A 73 20.98 4.05 5.55
C LYS A 73 20.22 3.24 4.49
N ARG A 74 19.64 2.10 4.85
CA ARG A 74 18.83 1.28 3.94
C ARG A 74 17.67 2.09 3.35
N ARG A 75 16.92 2.83 4.19
CA ARG A 75 15.80 3.69 3.73
C ARG A 75 16.26 4.76 2.74
N LYS A 76 17.42 5.41 2.98
CA LYS A 76 18.01 6.39 2.06
C LYS A 76 18.42 5.77 0.71
N GLU A 77 18.85 4.51 0.71
CA GLU A 77 19.28 3.81 -0.51
C GLU A 77 18.10 3.21 -1.31
N LEU A 78 16.90 3.11 -0.75
CA LEU A 78 15.75 2.42 -1.37
C LEU A 78 15.45 2.91 -2.79
N SER A 79 15.41 4.22 -2.98
CA SER A 79 15.04 4.84 -4.26
C SER A 79 16.06 4.51 -5.35
N TYR A 80 17.34 4.67 -5.00
CA TYR A 80 18.46 4.35 -5.89
C TYR A 80 18.46 2.86 -6.27
N ARG A 81 18.30 1.97 -5.28
CA ARG A 81 18.25 0.52 -5.51
C ARG A 81 17.05 0.11 -6.36
N SER A 82 15.89 0.74 -6.17
CA SER A 82 14.70 0.48 -6.98
C SER A 82 14.92 0.86 -8.44
N LYS A 83 15.50 2.05 -8.70
CA LYS A 83 15.90 2.47 -10.05
C LYS A 83 16.88 1.50 -10.72
N GLU A 84 17.90 1.06 -9.98
CA GLU A 84 18.89 0.09 -10.44
C GLU A 84 18.21 -1.22 -10.85
N ARG A 85 17.35 -1.78 -9.98
CA ARG A 85 16.58 -2.99 -10.29
C ARG A 85 15.69 -2.80 -11.50
N LYS A 86 14.90 -1.74 -11.56
CA LYS A 86 14.02 -1.42 -12.71
C LYS A 86 14.80 -1.34 -14.02
N ALA A 87 15.98 -0.71 -14.00
CA ALA A 87 16.84 -0.64 -15.18
C ALA A 87 17.36 -2.02 -15.62
N ILE A 88 17.74 -2.89 -14.68
CA ILE A 88 18.17 -4.26 -14.98
C ILE A 88 17.00 -5.09 -15.50
N ILE A 89 15.85 -5.06 -14.83
CA ILE A 89 14.64 -5.81 -15.19
C ILE A 89 14.20 -5.43 -16.61
N SER A 90 14.03 -4.14 -16.89
CA SER A 90 13.57 -3.65 -18.20
C SER A 90 14.46 -4.07 -19.38
N ARG A 91 15.77 -4.25 -19.14
CA ARG A 91 16.72 -4.67 -20.18
C ARG A 91 16.74 -6.18 -20.37
N ASN A 92 16.66 -6.94 -19.28
CA ASN A 92 17.02 -8.36 -19.27
C ASN A 92 15.84 -9.31 -19.11
N TYR A 93 14.76 -8.88 -18.45
CA TYR A 93 13.56 -9.70 -18.32
C TYR A 93 12.77 -9.71 -19.63
N ARG A 94 12.17 -10.85 -19.96
CA ARG A 94 11.29 -11.02 -21.12
C ARG A 94 9.95 -11.51 -20.59
N PRO A 95 8.91 -10.66 -20.60
CA PRO A 95 7.59 -11.06 -20.16
C PRO A 95 7.08 -12.28 -20.93
N LYS A 96 6.50 -13.23 -20.21
CA LYS A 96 5.81 -14.38 -20.81
C LYS A 96 4.45 -13.96 -21.38
N HIS A 97 3.85 -12.95 -20.75
CA HIS A 97 2.58 -12.35 -21.12
C HIS A 97 2.71 -10.81 -21.30
N PRO A 98 3.35 -10.33 -22.39
CA PRO A 98 3.54 -8.89 -22.63
C PRO A 98 2.24 -8.09 -22.65
N GLU A 99 1.12 -8.71 -23.05
CA GLU A 99 -0.21 -8.11 -23.09
C GLU A 99 -0.71 -7.63 -21.72
N LEU A 100 -0.21 -8.22 -20.62
CA LEU A 100 -0.61 -7.88 -19.26
C LEU A 100 0.01 -6.58 -18.73
N TYR A 101 0.94 -5.97 -19.46
CA TYR A 101 1.65 -4.76 -19.02
C TYR A 101 0.90 -3.47 -19.36
N SER A 102 -0.20 -3.58 -20.12
CA SER A 102 -1.10 -2.48 -20.45
C SER A 102 -2.53 -2.88 -20.10
N LEU A 103 -3.23 -2.03 -19.35
CA LEU A 103 -4.60 -2.33 -18.91
C LEU A 103 -5.54 -2.50 -20.12
N GLN A 104 -6.32 -3.56 -20.09
CA GLN A 104 -7.38 -3.83 -21.05
C GLN A 104 -8.70 -4.04 -20.29
N GLU A 105 -9.82 -3.57 -20.84
CA GLU A 105 -11.13 -3.79 -20.21
C GLU A 105 -11.48 -5.28 -20.08
N SER A 106 -10.98 -6.13 -20.99
CA SER A 106 -11.12 -7.59 -20.92
C SER A 106 -10.49 -8.23 -19.68
N PHE A 107 -9.61 -7.52 -18.98
CA PHE A 107 -9.03 -7.99 -17.72
C PHE A 107 -9.98 -7.82 -16.55
N LEU A 108 -10.97 -6.95 -16.67
CA LEU A 108 -11.85 -6.54 -15.59
C LEU A 108 -13.11 -7.41 -15.57
N ALA A 109 -13.60 -7.72 -14.37
CA ALA A 109 -14.84 -8.47 -14.23
C ALA A 109 -16.04 -7.67 -14.77
N PRO A 110 -17.01 -8.29 -15.47
CA PRO A 110 -18.17 -7.57 -16.01
C PRO A 110 -18.93 -6.75 -14.94
N LYS A 111 -19.17 -7.34 -13.76
CA LYS A 111 -19.82 -6.66 -12.63
C LYS A 111 -19.01 -5.46 -12.12
N PHE A 112 -17.68 -5.52 -12.19
CA PHE A 112 -16.82 -4.39 -11.85
C PHE A 112 -17.01 -3.23 -12.83
N LEU A 113 -17.01 -3.52 -14.14
CA LEU A 113 -17.23 -2.52 -15.19
C LEU A 113 -18.62 -1.87 -15.07
N GLU A 114 -19.66 -2.65 -14.80
CA GLU A 114 -21.01 -2.13 -14.54
C GLU A 114 -21.04 -1.20 -13.32
N THR A 115 -20.32 -1.56 -12.25
CA THR A 115 -20.22 -0.74 -11.04
C THR A 115 -19.49 0.57 -11.31
N VAL A 116 -18.38 0.54 -12.05
CA VAL A 116 -17.63 1.74 -12.47
C VAL A 116 -18.47 2.63 -13.37
N LYS A 117 -19.22 2.05 -14.32
CA LYS A 117 -20.15 2.78 -15.19
C LYS A 117 -21.24 3.49 -14.38
N TYR A 118 -21.76 2.85 -13.33
CA TYR A 118 -22.68 3.50 -12.41
C TYR A 118 -22.00 4.66 -11.68
N CYS A 119 -20.81 4.46 -11.10
CA CYS A 119 -20.10 5.50 -10.33
C CYS A 119 -19.69 6.72 -11.17
N THR A 120 -19.61 6.59 -12.50
CA THR A 120 -19.30 7.68 -13.43
C THR A 120 -20.55 8.31 -14.07
N SER A 121 -21.75 7.83 -13.74
CA SER A 121 -23.03 8.40 -14.17
C SER A 121 -23.41 9.65 -13.37
N LYS A 122 -24.38 10.44 -13.86
CA LYS A 122 -24.82 11.67 -13.17
C LYS A 122 -25.66 11.38 -11.93
N GLU A 123 -26.31 10.23 -11.92
CA GLU A 123 -27.21 9.74 -10.88
C GLU A 123 -26.47 8.87 -9.84
N ALA A 124 -25.13 8.88 -9.86
CA ALA A 124 -24.30 8.10 -8.96
C ALA A 124 -24.38 8.67 -7.54
N ASP A 125 -24.76 7.81 -6.59
CA ASP A 125 -24.72 8.11 -5.18
C ASP A 125 -24.22 6.90 -4.37
N LEU A 126 -24.00 7.12 -3.07
CA LEU A 126 -23.50 6.08 -2.18
C LEU A 126 -24.47 4.90 -2.10
N GLN A 127 -25.78 5.12 -2.02
CA GLN A 127 -26.77 4.05 -1.83
C GLN A 127 -26.84 3.13 -3.05
N GLY A 128 -26.84 3.70 -4.25
CA GLY A 128 -26.81 2.93 -5.48
C GLY A 128 -25.49 2.17 -5.65
N LEU A 129 -24.36 2.70 -5.16
CA LEU A 129 -23.10 1.94 -5.13
C LEU A 129 -23.17 0.79 -4.11
N LEU A 130 -23.67 1.03 -2.90
CA LEU A 130 -23.83 0.01 -1.86
C LEU A 130 -24.73 -1.15 -2.30
N SER A 131 -25.71 -0.91 -3.17
CA SER A 131 -26.51 -2.00 -3.76
C SER A 131 -25.77 -2.87 -4.79
N ARG A 132 -24.55 -2.49 -5.20
CA ARG A 132 -23.72 -3.17 -6.21
C ARG A 132 -22.50 -3.87 -5.63
N VAL A 133 -22.04 -3.42 -4.47
CA VAL A 133 -20.91 -4.02 -3.73
C VAL A 133 -21.40 -4.75 -2.49
N GLU A 134 -20.62 -5.71 -2.00
CA GLU A 134 -20.91 -6.35 -0.73
C GLU A 134 -20.32 -5.52 0.42
N THR A 135 -21.16 -5.02 1.32
CA THR A 135 -20.72 -4.38 2.57
C THR A 135 -20.41 -5.46 3.60
N ILE A 136 -19.12 -5.56 3.97
CA ILE A 136 -18.66 -6.58 4.93
C ILE A 136 -18.89 -6.15 6.37
N SER A 137 -18.76 -4.85 6.66
CA SER A 137 -18.94 -4.28 7.99
C SER A 137 -19.23 -2.79 7.91
N ASP A 138 -19.87 -2.28 8.96
CA ASP A 138 -20.01 -0.88 9.32
C ASP A 138 -18.69 -0.08 9.32
N LYS A 139 -17.54 -0.76 9.40
CA LYS A 139 -16.19 -0.17 9.27
C LYS A 139 -15.82 0.20 7.82
N ARG A 140 -16.78 0.17 6.89
CA ARG A 140 -16.62 0.56 5.48
C ARG A 140 -15.59 -0.30 4.75
N ILE A 141 -15.72 -1.61 4.90
CA ILE A 141 -14.98 -2.61 4.14
C ILE A 141 -15.93 -3.18 3.09
N TYR A 142 -15.53 -3.10 1.83
CA TYR A 142 -16.39 -3.50 0.70
C TYR A 142 -15.72 -4.56 -0.14
N ARG A 143 -16.48 -5.57 -0.57
CA ARG A 143 -16.02 -6.62 -1.47
C ARG A 143 -16.73 -6.53 -2.82
N LEU A 144 -15.96 -6.75 -3.89
CA LEU A 144 -16.48 -6.88 -5.25
C LEU A 144 -15.53 -7.71 -6.11
N PRO A 145 -16.03 -8.43 -7.14
CA PRO A 145 -15.15 -9.01 -8.14
C PRO A 145 -14.43 -7.89 -8.88
N VAL A 146 -13.12 -8.01 -9.12
CA VAL A 146 -12.33 -6.94 -9.75
C VAL A 146 -11.85 -7.37 -11.12
N PHE A 147 -11.20 -8.53 -11.20
CA PHE A 147 -10.63 -9.05 -12.43
C PHE A 147 -11.35 -10.30 -12.92
N ALA A 148 -11.29 -10.52 -14.24
CA ALA A 148 -11.67 -11.79 -14.85
C ALA A 148 -10.73 -12.91 -14.38
N LYS A 149 -11.27 -14.12 -14.23
CA LYS A 149 -10.52 -15.30 -13.78
C LYS A 149 -9.33 -15.59 -14.69
N GLU A 150 -9.53 -15.43 -16.01
CA GLU A 150 -8.54 -15.69 -17.04
C GLU A 150 -7.35 -14.74 -16.92
N PHE A 151 -7.62 -13.45 -16.63
CA PHE A 151 -6.58 -12.47 -16.33
C PHE A 151 -5.79 -12.88 -15.08
N CYS A 152 -6.49 -13.18 -13.99
CA CYS A 152 -5.87 -13.58 -12.73
C CYS A 152 -4.92 -14.78 -12.91
N GLN A 153 -5.34 -15.79 -13.67
CA GLN A 153 -4.52 -16.96 -14.00
C GLN A 153 -3.29 -16.62 -14.85
N ALA A 154 -3.46 -15.78 -15.88
CA ALA A 154 -2.34 -15.34 -16.73
C ALA A 154 -1.36 -14.47 -15.93
N PHE A 155 -1.87 -13.60 -15.06
CA PHE A 155 -1.08 -12.71 -14.24
C PHE A 155 -0.25 -13.48 -13.20
N ILE A 156 -0.83 -14.48 -12.52
CA ILE A 156 -0.06 -15.36 -11.65
C ILE A 156 1.07 -16.06 -12.41
N LYS A 157 0.83 -16.59 -13.62
CA LYS A 157 1.88 -17.24 -14.42
C LYS A 157 3.02 -16.28 -14.80
N GLU A 158 2.70 -15.02 -15.09
CA GLU A 158 3.69 -13.98 -15.36
C GLU A 158 4.52 -13.66 -14.11
N LEU A 159 3.86 -13.54 -12.95
CA LEU A 159 4.53 -13.26 -11.68
C LEU A 159 5.41 -14.42 -11.22
N GLU A 160 4.94 -15.67 -11.36
CA GLU A 160 5.75 -16.87 -11.13
C GLU A 160 6.96 -16.89 -12.05
N SER A 161 6.80 -16.58 -13.33
CA SER A 161 7.91 -16.51 -14.29
C SER A 161 8.96 -15.48 -13.85
N PHE A 162 8.52 -14.33 -13.36
CA PHE A 162 9.43 -13.31 -12.82
C PHE A 162 10.13 -13.78 -11.54
N GLU A 163 9.39 -14.38 -10.60
CA GLU A 163 9.94 -14.90 -9.35
C GLU A 163 11.00 -16.00 -9.58
N HIS A 164 10.80 -16.88 -10.56
CA HIS A 164 11.75 -17.93 -10.92
C HIS A 164 12.93 -17.44 -11.78
N SER A 165 12.93 -16.17 -12.20
CA SER A 165 14.03 -15.60 -12.99
C SER A 165 15.20 -15.13 -12.11
N GLU A 166 16.37 -14.93 -12.70
CA GLU A 166 17.55 -14.35 -12.04
C GLU A 166 17.46 -12.82 -11.87
N MET A 167 16.31 -12.22 -12.17
CA MET A 167 16.14 -10.77 -12.02
C MET A 167 16.22 -10.33 -10.56
N PRO A 168 16.81 -9.16 -10.28
CA PRO A 168 16.88 -8.66 -8.93
C PRO A 168 15.49 -8.28 -8.43
N LYS A 169 15.17 -8.61 -7.18
CA LYS A 169 13.85 -8.44 -6.58
C LYS A 169 13.92 -7.50 -5.38
N GLY A 170 13.01 -6.54 -5.33
CA GLY A 170 12.78 -5.72 -4.15
C GLY A 170 11.72 -6.35 -3.24
N ARG A 171 11.78 -6.07 -1.94
CA ARG A 171 10.71 -6.48 -1.01
C ARG A 171 9.45 -5.63 -1.26
N PRO A 172 8.25 -6.24 -1.28
CA PRO A 172 6.99 -5.50 -1.48
C PRO A 172 6.79 -4.37 -0.46
N ASN A 173 7.03 -4.67 0.82
CA ASN A 173 6.99 -3.72 1.92
C ASN A 173 7.97 -4.16 3.04
N SER A 174 7.98 -3.45 4.17
CA SER A 174 8.87 -3.74 5.31
C SER A 174 8.53 -5.02 6.07
N MET A 175 7.33 -5.58 5.89
CA MET A 175 6.81 -6.72 6.63
C MET A 175 6.72 -8.00 5.78
N ASN A 176 6.65 -7.89 4.45
CA ASN A 176 6.67 -9.03 3.53
C ASN A 176 8.08 -9.24 2.95
N ASN A 177 8.49 -10.50 2.84
CA ASN A 177 9.73 -10.92 2.22
C ASN A 177 9.53 -11.37 0.78
N TYR A 178 8.35 -11.90 0.44
CA TYR A 178 8.06 -12.52 -0.85
C TYR A 178 6.97 -11.79 -1.62
N GLY A 179 7.21 -11.63 -2.93
CA GLY A 179 6.29 -10.95 -3.84
C GLY A 179 6.98 -9.99 -4.81
N VAL A 180 6.19 -9.24 -5.56
CA VAL A 180 6.64 -8.48 -6.73
C VAL A 180 6.23 -7.02 -6.64
N LEU A 181 7.18 -6.11 -6.86
CA LEU A 181 6.93 -4.67 -6.99
C LEU A 181 6.55 -4.34 -8.45
N LEU A 182 5.30 -3.95 -8.69
CA LEU A 182 4.79 -3.77 -10.06
C LEU A 182 5.39 -2.55 -10.78
N ASN A 183 5.82 -1.55 -10.01
CA ASN A 183 6.53 -0.38 -10.54
C ASN A 183 7.92 -0.74 -11.10
N GLU A 184 8.60 -1.72 -10.50
CA GLU A 184 9.90 -2.25 -10.94
C GLU A 184 9.75 -3.17 -12.14
N LEU A 185 8.63 -3.89 -12.22
CA LEU A 185 8.24 -4.68 -13.39
C LEU A 185 7.77 -3.79 -14.57
N GLY A 186 7.48 -2.51 -14.33
CA GLY A 186 7.14 -1.54 -15.38
C GLY A 186 5.63 -1.44 -15.68
N MET A 187 4.77 -1.85 -14.75
CA MET A 187 3.32 -1.86 -14.93
C MET A 187 2.61 -0.57 -14.48
N ASP A 188 3.29 0.38 -13.83
CA ASP A 188 2.64 1.59 -13.30
C ASP A 188 1.97 2.44 -14.40
N GLU A 189 2.68 2.80 -15.46
CA GLU A 189 2.21 3.83 -16.40
C GLU A 189 1.04 3.35 -17.27
N ALA A 190 1.12 2.14 -17.80
CA ALA A 190 0.15 1.62 -18.75
C ALA A 190 -0.91 0.72 -18.11
N PHE A 191 -0.70 0.26 -16.86
CA PHE A 191 -1.67 -0.56 -16.14
C PHE A 191 -2.20 0.13 -14.89
N ILE A 192 -1.37 0.31 -13.86
CA ILE A 192 -1.88 0.66 -12.52
C ILE A 192 -2.40 2.09 -12.47
N THR A 193 -1.74 3.04 -13.14
CA THR A 193 -2.17 4.44 -13.24
C THR A 193 -3.57 4.55 -13.88
N PRO A 194 -3.82 4.03 -15.10
CA PRO A 194 -5.16 4.08 -15.67
C PRO A 194 -6.18 3.24 -14.88
N PHE A 195 -5.76 2.15 -14.23
CA PHE A 195 -6.65 1.37 -13.38
C PHE A 195 -7.15 2.18 -12.18
N ARG A 196 -6.24 2.85 -11.48
CA ARG A 196 -6.56 3.77 -10.39
C ARG A 196 -7.48 4.91 -10.86
N GLU A 197 -7.07 5.63 -11.90
CA GLU A 197 -7.75 6.86 -12.32
C GLU A 197 -9.14 6.62 -12.89
N LYS A 198 -9.28 5.60 -13.76
CA LYS A 198 -10.52 5.38 -14.50
C LYS A 198 -11.51 4.46 -13.78
N TYR A 199 -11.02 3.56 -12.93
CA TYR A 199 -11.85 2.51 -12.35
C TYR A 199 -11.92 2.55 -10.84
N LEU A 200 -10.82 2.76 -10.11
CA LEU A 200 -10.86 2.75 -8.65
C LEU A 200 -11.33 4.08 -8.05
N GLN A 201 -10.85 5.21 -8.60
CA GLN A 201 -11.18 6.54 -8.07
C GLN A 201 -12.69 6.85 -8.07
N PRO A 202 -13.49 6.50 -9.10
CA PRO A 202 -14.94 6.73 -9.06
C PRO A 202 -15.64 6.00 -7.90
N LEU A 203 -15.23 4.76 -7.60
CA LEU A 203 -15.76 4.02 -6.45
C LEU A 203 -15.29 4.66 -5.14
N ALA A 204 -13.99 4.96 -5.03
CA ALA A 204 -13.41 5.54 -3.83
C ALA A 204 -13.99 6.92 -3.49
N ALA A 205 -14.34 7.73 -4.49
CA ALA A 205 -14.98 9.03 -4.31
C ALA A 205 -16.31 8.94 -3.56
N LEU A 206 -17.09 7.89 -3.83
CA LEU A 206 -18.37 7.64 -3.18
C LEU A 206 -18.20 6.93 -1.84
N LEU A 207 -17.32 5.93 -1.76
CA LEU A 207 -17.14 5.10 -0.55
C LEU A 207 -16.36 5.82 0.58
N TYR A 208 -15.44 6.71 0.22
CA TYR A 208 -14.47 7.35 1.13
C TYR A 208 -14.28 8.85 0.87
N PRO A 209 -15.35 9.65 0.79
CA PRO A 209 -15.24 11.10 0.53
C PRO A 209 -14.45 11.82 1.63
N ASP A 210 -14.56 11.35 2.88
CA ASP A 210 -13.95 11.91 4.08
C ASP A 210 -12.42 11.70 4.20
N CYS A 211 -11.83 10.83 3.39
CA CYS A 211 -10.37 10.62 3.39
C CYS A 211 -9.73 10.77 2.01
N GLY A 212 -10.32 11.60 1.14
CA GLY A 212 -9.72 11.96 -0.15
C GLY A 212 -9.90 10.92 -1.25
N GLY A 213 -10.90 10.03 -1.15
CA GLY A 213 -11.16 9.00 -2.16
C GLY A 213 -11.43 9.53 -3.57
N GLY A 214 -11.88 10.78 -3.70
CA GLY A 214 -12.06 11.46 -5.00
C GLY A 214 -10.79 12.05 -5.62
N HIS A 215 -9.68 12.06 -4.88
CA HIS A 215 -8.44 12.75 -5.26
C HIS A 215 -7.21 11.83 -5.08
N LEU A 216 -7.29 10.60 -5.58
CA LEU A 216 -6.24 9.59 -5.44
C LEU A 216 -5.20 9.73 -6.58
N ASP A 217 -4.22 10.62 -6.39
CA ASP A 217 -3.26 11.05 -7.41
C ASP A 217 -1.95 10.24 -7.43
N SER A 218 -1.68 9.42 -6.41
CA SER A 218 -0.48 8.59 -6.30
C SER A 218 -0.81 7.17 -5.87
N HIS A 219 0.09 6.22 -6.15
CA HIS A 219 -0.09 4.83 -5.71
C HIS A 219 1.23 4.10 -5.48
N LYS A 220 1.14 2.99 -4.76
CA LYS A 220 2.14 1.93 -4.72
C LYS A 220 1.43 0.59 -4.91
N ALA A 221 1.77 -0.13 -5.97
CA ALA A 221 1.19 -1.44 -6.26
C ALA A 221 2.23 -2.55 -6.19
N PHE A 222 1.84 -3.64 -5.52
CA PHE A 222 2.71 -4.78 -5.30
C PHE A 222 1.88 -6.04 -5.09
N VAL A 223 2.50 -7.19 -5.36
CA VAL A 223 1.92 -8.49 -5.06
C VAL A 223 2.65 -9.08 -3.87
N VAL A 224 1.92 -9.68 -2.94
CA VAL A 224 2.48 -10.47 -1.83
C VAL A 224 2.14 -11.94 -2.01
N LYS A 225 3.05 -12.81 -1.54
CA LYS A 225 2.90 -14.26 -1.58
C LYS A 225 2.99 -14.83 -0.17
N TYR A 226 2.05 -15.70 0.19
CA TYR A 226 2.09 -16.50 1.42
C TYR A 226 2.14 -18.00 1.08
N ALA A 227 3.03 -18.74 1.76
CA ALA A 227 3.22 -20.19 1.60
C ALA A 227 3.97 -20.81 2.80
N LEU A 228 3.86 -22.13 2.97
CA LEU A 228 4.35 -22.87 4.16
C LEU A 228 5.85 -22.71 4.50
N LYS A 229 6.69 -22.31 3.54
CA LYS A 229 8.14 -22.11 3.73
C LYS A 229 8.59 -20.68 3.43
N GLU A 230 7.63 -19.77 3.34
CA GLU A 230 7.82 -18.35 3.03
C GLU A 230 7.15 -17.54 4.14
N ASP A 231 6.52 -16.41 3.82
CA ASP A 231 5.66 -15.71 4.79
C ASP A 231 4.37 -16.52 4.98
N LEU A 232 3.96 -16.75 6.24
CA LEU A 232 2.71 -17.45 6.56
C LEU A 232 1.56 -16.49 6.80
N ASP A 233 1.87 -15.35 7.41
CA ASP A 233 0.92 -14.37 7.93
C ASP A 233 1.44 -12.95 7.75
N LEU A 234 0.66 -11.97 8.22
CA LEU A 234 1.13 -10.60 8.34
C LEU A 234 0.59 -10.00 9.64
N SER A 235 1.52 -9.60 10.51
CA SER A 235 1.20 -8.94 11.78
C SER A 235 0.38 -7.67 11.59
N SER A 236 -0.32 -7.25 12.65
CA SER A 236 -1.22 -6.10 12.61
C SER A 236 -0.48 -4.82 12.23
N HIS A 237 -1.02 -4.10 11.24
CA HIS A 237 -0.47 -2.87 10.69
C HIS A 237 -1.58 -1.99 10.11
N TYR A 238 -1.18 -0.81 9.65
CA TYR A 238 -1.99 0.03 8.78
C TYR A 238 -1.21 0.27 7.49
N ASP A 239 -1.91 0.61 6.42
CA ASP A 239 -1.29 0.93 5.15
C ASP A 239 -0.88 2.39 5.09
N ASN A 240 0.23 2.67 4.42
CA ASN A 240 0.55 4.04 4.04
C ASN A 240 -0.27 4.45 2.82
N ALA A 241 -1.59 4.53 2.98
CA ALA A 241 -2.59 4.83 1.96
C ALA A 241 -3.80 5.54 2.56
N GLU A 242 -4.54 6.25 1.73
CA GLU A 242 -5.87 6.74 2.10
C GLU A 242 -6.91 5.65 1.85
N VAL A 243 -6.82 4.97 0.69
CA VAL A 243 -7.65 3.82 0.33
C VAL A 243 -6.75 2.69 -0.17
N THR A 244 -7.00 1.47 0.30
CA THR A 244 -6.32 0.26 -0.16
C THR A 244 -7.29 -0.62 -0.92
N LEU A 245 -6.80 -1.17 -2.04
CA LEU A 245 -7.41 -2.33 -2.69
C LEU A 245 -6.53 -3.56 -2.43
N ASN A 246 -7.10 -4.65 -1.94
CA ASN A 246 -6.44 -5.95 -1.78
C ASN A 246 -7.24 -7.02 -2.55
N VAL A 247 -6.67 -7.57 -3.62
CA VAL A 247 -7.33 -8.55 -4.50
C VAL A 247 -6.68 -9.91 -4.36
N SER A 248 -7.49 -10.91 -4.02
CA SER A 248 -7.09 -12.32 -4.07
C SER A 248 -6.93 -12.75 -5.53
N LEU A 249 -5.69 -12.88 -6.02
CA LEU A 249 -5.45 -13.19 -7.43
C LEU A 249 -5.73 -14.65 -7.77
N GLY A 250 -5.69 -15.57 -6.81
CA GLY A 250 -5.88 -16.99 -7.08
C GLY A 250 -4.98 -17.90 -6.25
N LYS A 251 -4.75 -19.11 -6.82
CA LYS A 251 -4.20 -20.32 -6.20
C LYS A 251 -5.15 -20.93 -5.16
N GLU A 252 -4.89 -22.19 -4.84
CA GLU A 252 -5.61 -22.93 -3.80
C GLU A 252 -4.84 -22.77 -2.50
N PHE A 253 -5.54 -22.37 -1.43
CA PHE A 253 -5.02 -22.26 -0.08
C PHE A 253 -6.14 -22.49 0.93
N THR A 254 -5.76 -22.78 2.17
CA THR A 254 -6.69 -22.89 3.32
C THR A 254 -6.31 -21.87 4.39
N ASP A 255 -7.33 -21.38 5.09
CA ASP A 255 -7.22 -20.28 6.06
C ASP A 255 -6.66 -18.99 5.41
N GLY A 256 -5.85 -18.20 6.13
CA GLY A 256 -5.27 -16.99 5.54
C GLY A 256 -6.24 -15.80 5.44
N ASN A 257 -7.33 -15.79 6.21
CA ASN A 257 -8.27 -14.68 6.22
C ASN A 257 -7.61 -13.37 6.65
N LEU A 258 -8.23 -12.25 6.27
CA LEU A 258 -7.83 -10.94 6.79
C LEU A 258 -8.57 -10.67 8.08
N TYR A 259 -7.96 -9.92 8.98
CA TYR A 259 -8.66 -9.39 10.15
C TYR A 259 -8.56 -7.87 10.19
N PHE A 260 -9.64 -7.21 10.61
CA PHE A 260 -9.72 -5.76 10.71
C PHE A 260 -10.15 -5.35 12.12
N ALA A 261 -9.26 -4.63 12.81
CA ALA A 261 -9.48 -4.11 14.16
C ALA A 261 -10.06 -2.67 14.13
N GLU A 262 -10.26 -2.09 15.31
CA GLU A 262 -10.58 -0.66 15.43
C GLU A 262 -9.47 0.24 14.87
N PHE A 263 -9.84 1.45 14.48
CA PHE A 263 -8.87 2.50 14.19
C PHE A 263 -8.07 2.79 15.46
N ARG A 264 -6.77 3.07 15.29
CA ARG A 264 -5.70 3.14 16.30
C ARG A 264 -6.11 3.70 17.68
N GLU A 265 -6.66 2.86 18.55
CA GLU A 265 -6.89 3.11 19.99
C GLU A 265 -7.39 1.82 20.66
N ASP A 266 -6.50 0.94 21.14
CA ASP A 266 -6.77 0.20 22.39
C ASP A 266 -5.53 -0.48 22.99
N ILE A 267 -5.47 -0.50 24.33
CA ILE A 267 -4.36 -0.99 25.16
C ILE A 267 -4.64 -2.42 25.68
N ASN A 268 -5.80 -3.03 25.34
CA ASN A 268 -6.25 -4.32 25.87
C ASN A 268 -6.30 -5.46 24.82
N PRO A 269 -5.95 -6.71 25.20
CA PRO A 269 -5.61 -7.80 24.27
C PRO A 269 -6.76 -8.73 23.88
N VAL A 270 -8.03 -8.33 24.02
CA VAL A 270 -9.12 -9.06 23.34
C VAL A 270 -9.34 -8.34 22.03
N PRO A 271 -8.78 -8.84 20.92
CA PRO A 271 -8.84 -8.06 19.68
C PRO A 271 -10.29 -8.16 19.18
N LYS A 272 -11.05 -7.07 19.35
CA LYS A 272 -12.32 -6.86 18.65
C LYS A 272 -11.99 -6.62 17.18
N TYR A 273 -11.68 -7.70 16.47
CA TYR A 273 -11.54 -7.68 15.03
C TYR A 273 -12.71 -8.41 14.38
N ILE A 274 -13.03 -7.99 13.17
CA ILE A 274 -13.82 -8.79 12.26
C ILE A 274 -12.86 -9.60 11.40
N GLU A 275 -13.17 -10.88 11.21
CA GLU A 275 -12.47 -11.71 10.26
C GLU A 275 -13.19 -11.65 8.92
N VAL A 276 -12.44 -11.44 7.86
CA VAL A 276 -12.94 -11.26 6.51
C VAL A 276 -12.30 -12.31 5.62
N GLU A 277 -13.15 -13.20 5.11
CA GLU A 277 -12.73 -14.24 4.18
C GLU A 277 -12.11 -13.62 2.91
N HIS A 278 -10.97 -14.17 2.48
CA HIS A 278 -10.31 -13.71 1.26
C HIS A 278 -10.74 -14.52 0.03
N VAL A 279 -11.87 -14.13 -0.55
CA VAL A 279 -12.49 -14.82 -1.69
C VAL A 279 -11.68 -14.63 -2.97
N LEU A 280 -11.42 -15.72 -3.70
CA LEU A 280 -10.68 -15.69 -4.97
C LEU A 280 -11.31 -14.72 -5.99
N PHE A 281 -10.45 -14.00 -6.70
CA PHE A 281 -10.77 -13.01 -7.74
C PHE A 281 -11.56 -11.78 -7.26
N HIS A 282 -11.82 -11.68 -5.96
CA HIS A 282 -12.47 -10.54 -5.34
C HIS A 282 -11.45 -9.60 -4.73
N GLY A 283 -11.75 -8.30 -4.84
CA GLY A 283 -11.06 -7.23 -4.17
C GLY A 283 -11.79 -6.81 -2.91
N LEU A 284 -11.02 -6.48 -1.89
CA LEU A 284 -11.44 -5.75 -0.70
C LEU A 284 -10.95 -4.31 -0.82
N LEU A 285 -11.89 -3.37 -0.76
CA LEU A 285 -11.62 -1.96 -0.58
C LEU A 285 -11.79 -1.62 0.90
N HIS A 286 -10.81 -0.95 1.48
CA HIS A 286 -10.87 -0.43 2.85
C HIS A 286 -10.05 0.85 3.00
N ARG A 287 -10.23 1.55 4.13
CA ARG A 287 -9.38 2.70 4.49
C ARG A 287 -7.98 2.22 4.82
N GLY A 288 -6.96 2.90 4.31
CA GLY A 288 -5.57 2.50 4.56
C GLY A 288 -5.17 2.63 6.03
N GLY A 289 -5.67 3.66 6.72
CA GLY A 289 -5.43 3.87 8.17
C GLY A 289 -6.14 2.88 9.10
N GLN A 290 -6.91 1.92 8.57
CA GLN A 290 -7.56 0.89 9.38
C GLN A 290 -6.55 -0.17 9.80
N MET A 291 -6.49 -0.50 11.10
CA MET A 291 -5.63 -1.57 11.59
C MET A 291 -6.13 -2.92 11.08
N HIS A 292 -5.24 -3.67 10.45
CA HIS A 292 -5.57 -4.98 9.89
C HIS A 292 -4.33 -5.88 9.79
N GLY A 293 -4.55 -7.14 9.44
CA GLY A 293 -3.47 -8.10 9.17
C GLY A 293 -4.00 -9.33 8.44
N ALA A 294 -3.10 -10.28 8.20
CA ALA A 294 -3.43 -11.57 7.61
C ALA A 294 -3.20 -12.67 8.64
N LEU A 295 -4.18 -13.55 8.81
CA LEU A 295 -4.02 -14.79 9.56
C LEU A 295 -3.11 -15.77 8.79
N PRO A 296 -2.52 -16.77 9.47
CA PRO A 296 -1.67 -17.76 8.82
C PRO A 296 -2.40 -18.59 7.76
N VAL A 297 -1.74 -18.85 6.64
CA VAL A 297 -2.15 -19.92 5.71
C VAL A 297 -1.72 -21.28 6.25
N THR A 298 -2.57 -22.29 6.14
CA THR A 298 -2.28 -23.66 6.63
C THR A 298 -1.94 -24.64 5.52
N SER A 299 -2.27 -24.31 4.26
CA SER A 299 -1.85 -25.05 3.07
C SER A 299 -1.89 -24.18 1.82
N GLY A 300 -1.21 -24.63 0.77
CA GLY A 300 -1.28 -24.00 -0.55
C GLY A 300 -0.47 -22.71 -0.68
N GLU A 301 -0.87 -21.87 -1.63
CA GLU A 301 -0.26 -20.56 -1.89
C GLU A 301 -1.35 -19.50 -1.99
N ARG A 302 -1.10 -18.33 -1.40
CA ARG A 302 -2.00 -17.17 -1.48
C ARG A 302 -1.27 -16.00 -2.11
N TRP A 303 -1.78 -15.52 -3.24
CA TRP A 303 -1.22 -14.40 -3.98
C TRP A 303 -2.19 -13.23 -4.01
N ASN A 304 -1.76 -12.07 -3.51
CA ASN A 304 -2.64 -10.90 -3.39
C ASN A 304 -2.04 -9.70 -4.09
N LEU A 305 -2.80 -9.07 -4.99
CA LEU A 305 -2.48 -7.74 -5.52
C LEU A 305 -2.94 -6.69 -4.51
N ILE A 306 -2.01 -5.87 -4.04
CA ILE A 306 -2.29 -4.76 -3.14
C ILE A 306 -1.95 -3.45 -3.85
N ILE A 307 -2.89 -2.50 -3.81
CA ILE A 307 -2.69 -1.14 -4.33
C ILE A 307 -3.00 -0.16 -3.22
N TRP A 308 -1.94 0.47 -2.71
CA TRP A 308 -2.04 1.63 -1.83
C TRP A 308 -2.29 2.86 -2.67
N MET A 309 -3.45 3.48 -2.53
CA MET A 309 -3.81 4.70 -3.25
C MET A 309 -3.80 5.89 -2.29
N ARG A 310 -3.26 7.00 -2.79
CA ARG A 310 -2.91 8.15 -1.97
C ARG A 310 -3.42 9.45 -2.57
N SER A 311 -3.74 10.41 -1.71
CA SER A 311 -4.19 11.75 -2.03
C SER A 311 -3.21 12.79 -1.50
N SER A 312 -2.56 13.53 -2.39
CA SER A 312 -1.64 14.59 -1.97
C SER A 312 -2.36 15.74 -1.26
N ILE A 313 -3.64 16.01 -1.56
CA ILE A 313 -4.44 17.02 -0.86
C ILE A 313 -4.55 16.70 0.63
N VAL A 314 -4.81 15.43 0.98
CA VAL A 314 -4.87 14.99 2.38
C VAL A 314 -3.47 15.03 3.01
N ARG A 315 -2.48 14.44 2.31
CA ARG A 315 -1.13 14.25 2.86
C ARG A 315 -0.37 15.55 3.07
N ASN A 316 -0.54 16.54 2.20
CA ASN A 316 0.13 17.83 2.32
C ASN A 316 -0.31 18.57 3.59
N GLN A 317 -1.52 18.31 4.12
CA GLN A 317 -1.98 18.91 5.37
C GLN A 317 -1.34 18.23 6.60
N LEU A 318 -1.37 16.89 6.65
CA LEU A 318 -0.86 16.11 7.77
C LEU A 318 -0.27 14.78 7.28
N CYS A 319 0.97 14.48 7.67
CA CYS A 319 1.59 13.21 7.35
C CYS A 319 0.97 12.07 8.18
N PRO A 320 0.40 11.01 7.56
CA PRO A 320 -0.23 9.92 8.29
C PRO A 320 0.77 9.02 9.04
N MET A 321 2.07 9.15 8.74
CA MET A 321 3.11 8.33 9.37
C MET A 321 3.61 8.94 10.70
N CYS A 322 3.69 10.27 10.78
CA CYS A 322 4.23 10.96 11.95
C CYS A 322 3.23 11.89 12.65
N ASN A 323 2.03 12.07 12.09
CA ASN A 323 0.97 12.95 12.58
C ASN A 323 1.44 14.41 12.80
N ARG A 324 2.29 14.90 11.89
CA ARG A 324 2.79 16.28 11.87
C ARG A 324 2.66 16.85 10.46
N THR A 325 2.69 18.18 10.34
CA THR A 325 2.86 18.84 9.05
C THR A 325 4.10 18.28 8.36
N PRO A 326 4.01 17.83 7.08
CA PRO A 326 5.09 17.13 6.44
C PRO A 326 6.27 18.06 6.13
N GLU A 327 7.46 17.68 6.57
CA GLU A 327 8.71 18.21 6.01
C GLU A 327 9.01 17.46 4.72
N LEU A 328 8.94 18.15 3.58
CA LEU A 328 8.98 17.52 2.26
C LEU A 328 10.42 17.35 1.75
N VAL A 329 10.71 16.16 1.23
CA VAL A 329 12.01 15.79 0.63
C VAL A 329 11.79 15.14 -0.73
N GLU A 330 12.81 15.25 -1.60
CA GLU A 330 12.79 14.66 -2.93
C GLU A 330 12.53 13.15 -2.88
N ALA A 331 11.75 12.68 -3.86
CA ALA A 331 11.42 11.28 -4.02
C ALA A 331 11.32 10.91 -5.50
N ASP A 332 11.43 9.62 -5.80
CA ASP A 332 11.26 9.11 -7.15
C ASP A 332 9.83 8.59 -7.39
N GLY A 333 9.38 8.70 -8.64
CA GLY A 333 8.05 8.23 -9.04
C GLY A 333 6.96 8.96 -8.25
N PHE A 334 6.12 8.19 -7.54
CA PHE A 334 5.06 8.72 -6.67
C PHE A 334 5.51 9.03 -5.24
N GLY A 335 6.78 8.74 -4.88
CA GLY A 335 7.27 8.90 -3.51
C GLY A 335 6.32 8.30 -2.47
N GLU A 336 6.05 9.08 -1.43
CA GLU A 336 5.02 8.76 -0.43
C GLU A 336 3.74 9.58 -0.64
N GLY A 337 3.49 10.07 -1.86
CA GLY A 337 2.23 10.71 -2.26
C GLY A 337 2.06 12.16 -1.84
N PHE A 338 3.14 12.88 -1.53
CA PHE A 338 3.10 14.32 -1.25
C PHE A 338 3.41 15.12 -2.51
N THR A 339 2.98 16.38 -2.57
CA THR A 339 3.34 17.31 -3.65
C THR A 339 3.71 18.69 -3.09
N SER A 340 4.36 19.54 -3.89
CA SER A 340 4.78 20.88 -3.44
C SER A 340 3.67 21.92 -3.45
N ASN A 341 2.49 21.63 -4.01
CA ASN A 341 1.38 22.58 -4.00
C ASN A 341 0.47 22.27 -2.81
N PHE A 342 0.45 23.20 -1.88
CA PHE A 342 -0.70 23.39 -1.01
C PHE A 342 -1.74 24.09 -1.88
N ASP A 343 -2.60 23.33 -2.55
CA ASP A 343 -3.82 23.92 -3.06
C ASP A 343 -4.68 24.16 -1.81
N ASP A 344 -4.90 25.43 -1.45
CA ASP A 344 -5.66 25.85 -0.26
C ASP A 344 -7.15 25.48 -0.33
N SER A 345 -7.57 24.75 -1.37
CA SER A 345 -8.87 24.10 -1.43
C SER A 345 -8.95 23.02 -0.37
N GLN A 346 -9.54 23.36 0.79
CA GLN A 346 -9.95 22.37 1.77
C GLN A 346 -10.85 21.34 1.06
N PRO A 347 -10.58 20.04 1.18
CA PRO A 347 -11.55 19.05 0.75
C PRO A 347 -12.83 19.30 1.56
N GLU A 348 -13.98 19.42 0.89
CA GLU A 348 -15.28 19.43 1.56
C GLU A 348 -15.43 18.08 2.27
N THR A 349 -15.03 18.01 3.54
CA THR A 349 -15.29 16.86 4.38
C THR A 349 -16.76 16.90 4.74
N VAL A 350 -17.57 16.13 4.02
CA VAL A 350 -18.98 15.94 4.37
C VAL A 350 -19.02 15.11 5.65
N ASP A 351 -19.51 15.72 6.73
CA ASP A 351 -19.76 15.01 7.98
C ASP A 351 -20.93 14.04 7.79
N LEU A 352 -20.61 12.74 7.73
CA LEU A 352 -21.59 11.66 7.58
C LEU A 352 -22.57 11.57 8.77
N CYS A 353 -22.32 12.22 9.91
CA CYS A 353 -23.30 12.33 11.00
C CYS A 353 -24.53 13.15 10.61
N SER A 354 -24.48 13.87 9.48
CA SER A 354 -25.61 14.62 8.93
C SER A 354 -26.47 13.81 7.92
N LEU A 355 -26.10 12.55 7.64
CA LEU A 355 -26.74 11.69 6.63
C LEU A 355 -27.37 10.41 7.19
N ILE A 356 -27.51 10.29 8.52
CA ILE A 356 -28.22 9.18 9.20
C ILE A 356 -29.60 9.64 9.67
#